data_AF-A0A382LI03-F1
#
_entry.id   AF-A0A382LI03-F1
#
_cell.length_a   1.000
_cell.length_b   1.000
_cell.length_c   1.000
_cell.angle_alpha   90.00
_cell.angle_beta   90.00
_cell.angle_gamma   90.00
#
_symmetry.space_group_name_H-M   'P 1'
#
loop_
_entity.id
_entity.type
_entity.pdbx_description
1 polymer ?
#
loop_
_entity_poly.entity_id
_entity_poly.type
_entity_poly.pdbx_seq_one_letter_code
_entity_poly.pdbx_strand_id
1 'polypeptide(L)'
;MFDGHTAYIIRRPTRRTKMNGPRLPYHSGHYPLTRLRRNRRDDWSRRMVAESTIGVNDLIWPVFVQEGQKKRSPIASMPNVERISVDQIAETASAAVDLGIPAIAIFPAVDAKLKTENGDEAVNPKNLVCRAVREVSKQNLNIGIICDVALDPFTTHGHDGIIRDSYVDNDETVKILVQQALVQANA
;
A
#
# COMPACT_ATOMS: atom_id res chain seq x y z
N MET A 1 22.15 -6.96 -43.19
CA MET A 1 20.85 -6.76 -43.83
C MET A 1 20.05 -8.06 -43.64
N PHE A 2 19.48 -8.23 -42.45
CA PHE A 2 18.63 -9.38 -42.11
C PHE A 2 17.31 -8.78 -41.63
N ASP A 3 16.38 -8.62 -42.56
CA ASP A 3 15.02 -8.18 -42.28
C ASP A 3 14.08 -9.37 -42.45
N GLY A 4 13.16 -9.56 -41.50
CA GLY A 4 11.98 -10.40 -41.72
C GLY A 4 11.60 -11.39 -40.63
N HIS A 5 11.94 -11.20 -39.34
CA HIS A 5 11.26 -11.93 -38.28
C HIS A 5 9.92 -11.27 -37.97
N THR A 6 8.87 -11.75 -38.64
CA THR A 6 7.48 -11.43 -38.30
C THR A 6 7.15 -12.07 -36.95
N ALA A 7 7.29 -11.30 -35.88
CA ALA A 7 6.76 -11.67 -34.57
C ALA A 7 5.23 -11.61 -34.64
N TYR A 8 4.57 -12.77 -34.60
CA TYR A 8 3.12 -12.82 -34.40
C TYR A 8 2.81 -12.36 -32.97
N ILE A 9 2.50 -11.07 -32.82
CA ILE A 9 1.89 -10.53 -31.60
C ILE A 9 0.46 -11.05 -31.55
N ILE A 10 0.20 -12.04 -30.68
CA ILE A 10 -1.18 -12.41 -30.31
C ILE A 10 -1.74 -11.26 -29.48
N ARG A 11 -2.37 -10.27 -30.14
CA ARG A 11 -3.13 -9.22 -29.45
C ARG A 11 -4.32 -9.88 -28.74
N ARG A 12 -4.37 -9.79 -27.40
CA ARG A 12 -5.54 -10.20 -26.62
C ARG A 12 -6.69 -9.22 -26.89
N PRO A 13 -7.92 -9.67 -27.18
CA PRO A 13 -9.06 -8.77 -27.31
C PRO A 13 -9.45 -8.24 -25.93
N THR A 14 -9.18 -6.96 -25.66
CA THR A 14 -9.71 -6.22 -24.51
C THR A 14 -11.08 -5.63 -24.84
N ARG A 15 -12.11 -6.47 -24.80
CA ARG A 15 -13.52 -6.13 -24.51
C ARG A 15 -14.36 -7.40 -24.66
N ARG A 16 -15.10 -7.75 -23.62
CA ARG A 16 -16.06 -8.85 -23.63
C ARG A 16 -17.30 -8.40 -24.43
N THR A 17 -17.24 -8.45 -25.75
CA THR A 17 -18.46 -8.40 -26.58
C THR A 17 -19.28 -9.63 -26.22
N LYS A 18 -20.52 -9.42 -25.75
CA LYS A 18 -21.49 -10.51 -25.57
C LYS A 18 -21.79 -11.11 -26.94
N MET A 19 -21.12 -12.21 -27.28
CA MET A 19 -21.47 -13.01 -28.46
C MET A 19 -22.68 -13.88 -28.10
N ASN A 20 -23.84 -13.56 -28.69
CA ASN A 20 -25.06 -14.36 -28.62
C ASN A 20 -24.99 -15.51 -29.63
N GLY A 21 -24.14 -16.51 -29.34
CA GLY A 21 -24.09 -17.78 -30.07
C GLY A 21 -24.12 -18.96 -29.09
N PRO A 22 -24.52 -20.17 -29.54
CA PRO A 22 -24.51 -21.34 -28.67
C PRO A 22 -23.08 -21.56 -28.15
N ARG A 23 -22.92 -21.50 -26.82
CA ARG A 23 -21.63 -21.77 -26.19
C ARG A 23 -21.34 -23.25 -26.38
N LEU A 24 -20.41 -23.58 -27.28
CA LEU A 24 -19.85 -24.92 -27.35
C LEU A 24 -19.35 -25.28 -25.94
N PRO A 25 -19.72 -26.45 -25.38
CA PRO A 25 -19.26 -26.84 -24.07
C PRO A 25 -17.73 -26.86 -24.09
N TYR A 26 -17.11 -26.15 -23.15
CA TYR A 26 -15.66 -26.16 -22.98
C TYR A 26 -15.25 -27.54 -22.49
N HIS A 27 -15.01 -28.46 -23.41
CA HIS A 27 -14.43 -29.77 -23.11
C HIS A 27 -12.94 -29.58 -22.91
N SER A 28 -12.53 -29.28 -21.68
CA SER A 28 -11.19 -29.69 -21.27
C SER A 28 -11.15 -31.20 -21.46
N GLY A 29 -10.33 -31.70 -22.40
CA GLY A 29 -10.24 -33.14 -22.67
C GLY A 29 -9.98 -33.92 -21.37
N HIS A 30 -10.32 -35.21 -21.33
CA HIS A 30 -10.13 -36.03 -20.15
C HIS A 30 -8.68 -36.57 -20.08
N TYR A 31 -8.24 -36.99 -18.90
CA TYR A 31 -7.02 -37.79 -18.78
C TYR A 31 -7.18 -39.09 -19.61
N PRO A 32 -6.16 -39.55 -20.36
CA PRO A 32 -4.79 -39.05 -20.47
C PRO A 32 -4.55 -38.01 -21.59
N LEU A 33 -5.58 -37.64 -22.35
CA LEU A 33 -5.50 -36.71 -23.47
C LEU A 33 -5.13 -35.30 -22.98
N THR A 34 -5.77 -34.80 -21.93
CA THR A 34 -5.36 -33.58 -21.23
C THR A 34 -4.55 -33.92 -20.00
N ARG A 35 -3.29 -33.47 -19.97
CA ARG A 35 -2.41 -33.56 -18.80
C ARG A 35 -1.93 -32.16 -18.47
N LEU A 36 -2.53 -31.54 -17.46
CA LEU A 36 -2.20 -30.18 -17.02
C LEU A 36 -0.74 -30.03 -16.55
N ARG A 37 -0.07 -31.13 -16.23
CA ARG A 37 1.36 -31.16 -15.91
C ARG A 37 2.26 -30.83 -17.10
N ARG A 38 1.78 -30.94 -18.36
CA ARG A 38 2.58 -30.60 -19.56
C ARG A 38 3.02 -29.13 -19.54
N ASN A 39 2.09 -28.20 -19.30
CA ASN A 39 2.39 -26.76 -19.18
C ASN A 39 3.19 -26.40 -17.91
N ARG A 40 3.41 -27.35 -17.00
CA ARG A 40 4.19 -27.13 -15.76
C ARG A 40 5.58 -27.74 -15.82
N ARG A 41 5.90 -28.46 -16.90
CA ARG A 41 7.14 -29.23 -17.02
C ARG A 41 8.37 -28.32 -17.08
N ASP A 42 8.34 -27.36 -17.98
CA ASP A 42 9.50 -26.51 -18.28
C ASP A 42 9.25 -25.05 -17.88
N ASP A 43 10.31 -24.34 -17.50
CA ASP A 43 10.23 -22.92 -17.10
C ASP A 43 9.56 -22.05 -18.17
N TRP A 44 10.03 -22.15 -19.41
CA TRP A 44 9.51 -21.35 -20.52
C TRP A 44 8.01 -21.58 -20.74
N SER A 45 7.53 -22.82 -20.53
CA SER A 45 6.11 -23.17 -20.69
C SER A 45 5.26 -22.56 -19.58
N ARG A 46 5.76 -22.54 -18.34
CA ARG A 46 5.10 -21.88 -17.20
C ARG A 46 5.01 -20.37 -17.40
N ARG A 47 6.08 -19.73 -17.88
CA ARG A 47 6.09 -18.28 -18.17
C ARG A 47 5.09 -17.91 -19.27
N MET A 48 4.92 -18.74 -20.30
CA MET A 48 3.96 -18.52 -21.38
C MET A 48 2.49 -18.59 -20.92
N VAL A 49 2.18 -19.46 -19.96
CA VAL A 49 0.80 -19.69 -19.50
C VAL A 49 0.46 -18.99 -18.18
N ALA A 50 1.40 -18.24 -17.58
CA ALA A 50 1.15 -17.51 -16.35
C ALA A 50 0.01 -16.50 -16.55
N GLU A 51 -0.95 -16.52 -15.62
CA GLU A 51 -2.12 -15.63 -15.66
C GLU A 51 -1.83 -14.27 -15.03
N SER A 52 -0.88 -14.23 -14.09
CA SER A 52 -0.52 -13.04 -13.32
C SER A 52 1.00 -12.88 -13.24
N THR A 53 1.42 -11.63 -13.12
CA THR A 53 2.81 -11.21 -12.84
C THR A 53 2.77 -10.16 -11.76
N ILE A 54 3.75 -10.15 -10.86
CA ILE A 54 3.94 -9.10 -9.86
C ILE A 54 5.21 -8.33 -10.24
N GLY A 55 5.12 -7.01 -10.29
CA GLY A 55 6.23 -6.10 -10.46
C GLY A 55 6.31 -5.11 -9.30
N VAL A 56 7.37 -4.30 -9.29
CA VAL A 56 7.57 -3.29 -8.25
C VAL A 56 6.45 -2.23 -8.22
N ASN A 57 5.81 -1.99 -9.37
CA ASN A 57 4.68 -1.06 -9.50
C ASN A 57 3.42 -1.53 -8.77
N ASP A 58 3.37 -2.78 -8.31
CA ASP A 58 2.27 -3.33 -7.51
C ASP A 58 2.51 -3.16 -5.99
N LEU A 59 3.65 -2.60 -5.58
CA LEU A 59 4.08 -2.52 -4.19
C LEU A 59 3.85 -1.14 -3.58
N ILE A 60 3.46 -1.13 -2.31
CA ILE A 60 3.45 0.03 -1.43
C ILE A 60 4.29 -0.35 -0.22
N TRP A 61 5.17 0.54 0.26
CA TRP A 61 6.02 0.27 1.41
C TRP A 61 5.49 0.99 2.68
N PRO A 62 4.95 0.26 3.67
CA PRO A 62 4.61 0.82 4.97
C PRO A 62 5.84 1.25 5.76
N VAL A 63 5.80 2.46 6.32
CA VAL A 63 6.88 3.06 7.11
C VAL A 63 6.33 3.54 8.44
N PHE A 64 6.96 3.13 9.54
CA PHE A 64 6.58 3.54 10.89
C PHE A 64 7.41 4.72 11.36
N VAL A 65 6.75 5.81 11.75
CA VAL A 65 7.42 7.03 12.22
C VAL A 65 7.28 7.20 13.73
N GLN A 66 8.33 7.68 14.39
CA GLN A 66 8.35 7.96 15.83
C GLN A 66 8.95 9.33 16.12
N GLU A 67 8.80 9.80 17.36
CA GLU A 67 9.51 10.99 17.84
C GLU A 67 11.01 10.74 18.02
N GLY A 68 11.75 11.85 18.04
CA GLY A 68 13.19 11.90 18.26
C GLY A 68 13.93 12.48 17.06
N GLN A 69 15.25 12.31 17.07
CA GLN A 69 16.15 12.79 16.03
C GLN A 69 17.21 11.72 15.76
N LYS A 70 17.49 11.42 14.48
CA LYS A 70 18.44 10.38 14.05
C LYS A 70 18.23 9.05 14.76
N LYS A 71 16.96 8.68 14.96
CA LYS A 71 16.57 7.52 15.76
C LYS A 71 15.97 6.45 14.86
N ARG A 72 16.45 5.22 15.03
CA ARG A 72 15.86 4.00 14.45
C ARG A 72 15.66 3.01 15.58
N SER A 73 14.50 2.36 15.65
CA SER A 73 14.18 1.44 16.75
C SER A 73 13.49 0.20 16.22
N PRO A 74 14.03 -1.01 16.48
CA PRO A 74 13.45 -2.24 15.96
C PRO A 74 12.06 -2.49 16.55
N ILE A 75 11.19 -3.11 15.76
CA ILE A 75 9.90 -3.62 16.22
C ILE A 75 10.07 -5.12 16.51
N ALA A 76 10.04 -5.50 17.78
CA ALA A 76 10.38 -6.87 18.21
C ALA A 76 9.52 -7.97 17.54
N SER A 77 8.24 -7.69 17.28
CA SER A 77 7.33 -8.62 16.60
C SER A 77 7.46 -8.63 15.08
N MET A 78 8.22 -7.70 14.50
CA MET A 78 8.43 -7.54 13.06
C MET A 78 9.93 -7.48 12.76
N PRO A 79 10.61 -8.63 12.69
CA PRO A 79 12.05 -8.67 12.40
C PRO A 79 12.40 -7.91 11.12
N ASN A 80 13.47 -7.12 11.18
CA ASN A 80 13.94 -6.22 10.10
C ASN A 80 13.03 -5.03 9.79
N VAL A 81 12.02 -4.76 10.63
CA VAL A 81 11.21 -3.54 10.55
C VAL A 81 11.55 -2.63 11.72
N GLU A 82 11.71 -1.35 11.40
CA GLU A 82 12.09 -0.32 12.36
C GLU A 82 11.05 0.80 12.37
N ARG A 83 10.93 1.46 13.51
CA ARG A 83 10.38 2.81 13.62
C ARG A 83 11.51 3.80 13.40
N ILE A 84 11.31 4.77 12.53
CA ILE A 84 12.31 5.79 12.22
C ILE A 84 11.82 7.16 12.69
N SER A 85 12.73 8.03 13.14
CA SER A 85 12.36 9.41 13.43
C SER A 85 12.02 10.17 12.15
N VAL A 86 11.22 11.23 12.27
CA VAL A 86 10.74 12.00 11.10
C VAL A 86 11.88 12.50 10.22
N ASP A 87 13.02 12.91 10.79
CA ASP A 87 14.20 13.37 10.03
C ASP A 87 14.86 12.28 9.16
N GLN A 88 14.53 11.01 9.39
CA GLN A 88 15.07 9.85 8.65
C GLN A 88 14.13 9.38 7.52
N ILE A 89 12.90 9.90 7.43
CA ILE A 89 11.93 9.41 6.44
C ILE A 89 12.33 9.75 5.01
N ALA A 90 12.99 10.89 4.79
CA ALA A 90 13.47 11.31 3.48
C ALA A 90 14.44 10.28 2.87
N GLU A 91 15.33 9.71 3.69
CA GLU A 91 16.26 8.64 3.27
C GLU A 91 15.49 7.38 2.87
N THR A 92 14.45 7.01 3.63
CA THR A 92 13.61 5.84 3.35
C THR A 92 12.81 6.03 2.05
N ALA A 93 12.26 7.23 1.83
CA ALA A 93 11.56 7.57 0.60
C ALA A 93 12.51 7.55 -0.62
N SER A 94 13.74 8.05 -0.48
CA SER A 94 14.76 7.96 -1.54
C SER A 94 15.08 6.50 -1.88
N ALA A 95 15.30 5.66 -0.87
CA ALA A 95 15.54 4.24 -1.08
C ALA A 95 14.37 3.54 -1.78
N ALA A 96 13.12 3.93 -1.46
CA ALA A 96 11.94 3.42 -2.15
C ALA A 96 11.95 3.78 -3.64
N VAL A 97 12.31 5.03 -3.99
CA VAL A 97 12.47 5.47 -5.39
C VAL A 97 13.57 4.68 -6.10
N ASP A 98 14.73 4.49 -5.46
CA ASP A 98 15.86 3.74 -6.03
C ASP A 98 15.49 2.28 -6.35
N LEU A 99 14.61 1.69 -5.53
CA LEU A 99 14.07 0.35 -5.75
C LEU A 99 12.95 0.31 -6.80
N GLY A 100 12.42 1.46 -7.22
CA GLY A 100 11.29 1.58 -8.14
C GLY A 100 9.91 1.45 -7.48
N ILE A 101 9.81 1.55 -6.16
CA ILE A 101 8.55 1.46 -5.41
C ILE A 101 7.76 2.76 -5.59
N PRO A 102 6.50 2.70 -6.07
CA PRO A 102 5.74 3.89 -6.44
C PRO A 102 5.22 4.70 -5.25
N ALA A 103 5.04 4.09 -4.07
CA ALA A 103 4.48 4.78 -2.91
C ALA A 103 4.93 4.23 -1.56
N ILE A 104 4.98 5.12 -0.56
CA ILE A 104 5.10 4.79 0.87
C ILE A 104 3.80 5.08 1.61
N ALA A 105 3.49 4.27 2.63
CA ALA A 105 2.37 4.49 3.54
C ALA A 105 2.87 4.79 4.95
N ILE A 106 2.48 5.93 5.52
CA ILE A 106 3.04 6.44 6.78
C ILE A 106 2.14 6.06 7.95
N PHE A 107 2.72 5.39 8.96
CA PHE A 107 2.03 5.00 10.19
C PHE A 107 2.72 5.58 11.43
N PRO A 108 2.02 6.36 12.27
CA PRO A 108 2.65 6.99 13.44
C PRO A 108 2.68 6.07 14.66
N ALA A 109 3.82 6.04 15.35
CA ALA A 109 3.95 5.54 16.71
C ALA A 109 3.86 6.72 17.69
N VAL A 110 2.62 7.17 17.94
CA VAL A 110 2.31 8.33 18.80
C VAL A 110 2.67 8.02 20.26
N ASP A 111 3.34 8.97 20.93
CA ASP A 111 3.64 8.87 22.36
C ASP A 111 2.34 8.78 23.17
N ALA A 112 2.29 7.88 24.16
CA ALA A 112 1.13 7.67 25.01
C ALA A 112 0.63 8.97 25.67
N LYS A 113 1.51 9.93 25.95
CA LYS A 113 1.16 11.23 26.55
C LYS A 113 0.35 12.14 25.63
N LEU A 114 0.40 11.91 24.32
CA LEU A 114 -0.36 12.65 23.31
C LEU A 114 -1.69 11.98 22.97
N LYS A 115 -1.94 10.78 23.50
CA LYS A 115 -3.19 10.07 23.28
C LYS A 115 -4.28 10.61 24.20
N THR A 116 -5.45 10.89 23.65
CA THR A 116 -6.63 11.33 24.40
C THR A 116 -7.82 10.44 24.10
N GLU A 117 -8.92 10.52 24.85
CA GLU A 117 -10.11 9.69 24.57
C GLU A 117 -10.71 9.99 23.18
N ASN A 118 -10.63 11.24 22.72
CA ASN A 118 -11.18 11.65 21.43
C ASN A 118 -10.14 11.66 20.29
N GLY A 119 -8.86 11.38 20.58
CA GLY A 119 -7.81 11.34 19.55
C GLY A 119 -7.38 12.71 19.03
N ASP A 120 -7.30 13.73 19.89
CA ASP A 120 -7.11 15.13 19.49
C ASP A 120 -5.84 15.39 18.64
N GLU A 121 -4.79 14.59 18.85
CA GLU A 121 -3.53 14.68 18.08
C GLU A 121 -3.70 14.29 16.60
N ALA A 122 -4.77 13.57 16.24
CA ALA A 122 -5.10 13.22 14.86
C ALA A 122 -5.31 14.46 13.97
N VAL A 123 -5.86 15.54 14.53
CA VAL A 123 -6.15 16.80 13.83
C VAL A 123 -5.10 17.88 14.06
N ASN A 124 -4.02 17.57 14.78
CA ASN A 124 -2.92 18.49 14.96
C ASN A 124 -2.11 18.60 13.66
N PRO A 125 -2.02 19.79 13.01
CA PRO A 125 -1.27 19.95 11.77
C PRO A 125 0.24 19.75 11.94
N LYS A 126 0.73 19.65 13.18
CA LYS A 126 2.13 19.38 13.54
C LYS A 126 2.35 17.95 14.04
N ASN A 127 1.37 17.06 13.92
CA ASN A 127 1.52 15.66 14.31
C ASN A 127 2.60 14.94 13.50
N LEU A 128 2.96 13.72 13.93
CA LEU A 128 4.01 12.92 13.31
C LEU A 128 3.79 12.69 11.80
N VAL A 129 2.55 12.36 11.40
CA VAL A 129 2.21 12.09 9.99
C VAL A 129 2.41 13.36 9.16
N CYS A 130 1.84 14.49 9.57
CA CYS A 130 1.95 15.74 8.81
C CYS A 130 3.40 16.26 8.74
N ARG A 131 4.20 16.08 9.80
CA ARG A 131 5.63 16.41 9.75
C ARG A 131 6.39 15.50 8.79
N ALA A 132 6.07 14.21 8.77
CA ALA A 132 6.67 13.24 7.87
C ALA A 132 6.34 13.52 6.40
N VAL A 133 5.06 13.81 6.08
CA VAL A 133 4.62 14.21 4.73
C VAL A 133 5.42 15.41 4.23
N ARG A 134 5.54 16.45 5.06
CA ARG A 134 6.33 17.66 4.72
C ARG A 134 7.79 17.35 4.48
N GLU A 135 8.38 16.47 5.29
CA GLU A 135 9.80 16.14 5.17
C GLU A 135 10.09 15.40 3.86
N VAL A 136 9.24 14.45 3.46
CA VAL A 136 9.34 13.79 2.16
C VAL A 136 9.10 14.76 1.01
N SER A 137 8.08 15.62 1.13
CA SER A 137 7.70 16.56 0.07
C SER A 137 8.81 17.57 -0.25
N LYS A 138 9.61 18.00 0.75
CA LYS A 138 10.78 18.88 0.54
C LYS A 138 11.83 18.27 -0.40
N GLN A 139 11.90 16.94 -0.50
CA GLN A 139 12.89 16.25 -1.33
C GLN A 139 12.52 16.24 -2.81
N ASN A 140 11.27 16.61 -3.16
CA ASN A 140 10.77 16.62 -4.54
C ASN A 140 10.99 15.27 -5.27
N LEU A 141 10.79 14.17 -4.55
CA LEU A 141 10.90 12.81 -5.07
C LEU A 141 9.65 12.46 -5.89
N ASN A 142 9.81 11.68 -6.96
CA ASN A 142 8.70 11.13 -7.71
C ASN A 142 8.13 9.88 -7.01
N ILE A 143 7.49 10.07 -5.86
CA ILE A 143 6.91 9.01 -5.04
C ILE A 143 5.54 9.43 -4.47
N GLY A 144 4.59 8.51 -4.42
CA GLY A 144 3.32 8.69 -3.75
C GLY A 144 3.47 8.62 -2.22
N ILE A 145 2.76 9.48 -1.51
CA ILE A 145 2.65 9.43 -0.05
C ILE A 145 1.22 9.09 0.30
N ILE A 146 1.03 8.01 1.05
CA ILE A 146 -0.27 7.54 1.54
C ILE A 146 -0.30 7.77 3.05
N CYS A 147 -1.29 8.53 3.50
CA CYS A 147 -1.52 8.75 4.93
C CYS A 147 -2.65 7.85 5.43
N ASP A 148 -2.55 7.46 6.68
CA ASP A 148 -3.59 6.71 7.38
C ASP A 148 -4.58 7.66 8.08
N VAL A 149 -5.88 7.47 7.83
CA VAL A 149 -6.97 8.28 8.39
C VAL A 149 -7.78 7.38 9.33
N ALA A 150 -7.29 7.27 10.56
CA ALA A 150 -7.86 6.49 11.65
C ALA A 150 -7.47 7.12 13.01
N LEU A 151 -8.26 6.83 14.06
CA LEU A 151 -8.00 7.37 15.41
C LEU A 151 -7.25 6.42 16.35
N ASP A 152 -7.08 5.14 16.03
CA ASP A 152 -6.42 4.16 16.91
C ASP A 152 -4.99 4.54 17.37
N PRO A 153 -4.16 5.24 16.56
CA PRO A 153 -2.84 5.66 17.03
C PRO A 153 -2.96 6.80 18.04
N PHE A 154 -4.07 7.55 18.03
CA PHE A 154 -4.28 8.78 18.78
C PHE A 154 -5.20 8.61 19.99
N THR A 155 -5.98 7.52 20.07
CA THR A 155 -6.88 7.27 21.19
C THR A 155 -6.22 6.50 22.33
N THR A 156 -6.61 6.81 23.57
CA THR A 156 -6.12 6.07 24.76
C THR A 156 -6.58 4.62 24.79
N HIS A 157 -7.75 4.34 24.19
CA HIS A 157 -8.35 3.01 24.14
C HIS A 157 -7.96 2.18 22.91
N GLY A 158 -7.40 2.80 21.86
CA GLY A 158 -6.93 2.10 20.67
C GLY A 158 -8.01 1.65 19.67
N HIS A 159 -9.27 2.02 19.87
CA HIS A 159 -10.30 1.97 18.83
C HIS A 159 -10.16 3.10 17.79
N ASP A 160 -10.60 2.82 16.58
CA ASP A 160 -10.50 3.69 15.39
C ASP A 160 -11.44 4.92 15.43
N GLY A 161 -12.26 5.05 16.47
CA GLY A 161 -13.28 6.07 16.58
C GLY A 161 -13.58 6.51 18.01
N ILE A 162 -14.42 7.53 18.12
CA ILE A 162 -14.83 8.16 19.39
C ILE A 162 -15.81 7.24 20.12
N ILE A 163 -15.57 6.98 21.41
CA ILE A 163 -16.47 6.15 22.22
C ILE A 163 -17.54 7.00 22.92
N ARG A 164 -18.80 6.58 22.79
CA ARG A 164 -19.98 7.06 23.52
C ARG A 164 -20.77 5.86 24.01
N ASP A 165 -21.15 5.84 25.29
CA ASP A 165 -21.93 4.74 25.88
C ASP A 165 -21.36 3.33 25.58
N SER A 166 -20.03 3.21 25.64
CA SER A 166 -19.27 1.97 25.34
C SER A 166 -19.38 1.47 23.88
N TYR A 167 -19.79 2.32 22.95
CA TYR A 167 -19.84 2.04 21.51
C TYR A 167 -19.06 3.10 20.73
N VAL A 168 -18.51 2.74 19.57
CA VAL A 168 -17.84 3.69 18.68
C VAL A 168 -18.90 4.47 17.90
N ASP A 169 -19.07 5.75 18.24
CA ASP A 169 -20.02 6.62 17.56
C ASP A 169 -19.54 6.93 16.14
N ASN A 170 -20.30 6.49 15.14
CA ASN A 170 -19.93 6.60 13.73
C ASN A 170 -19.83 8.06 13.27
N ASP A 171 -20.83 8.88 13.56
CA ASP A 171 -20.96 10.22 12.97
C ASP A 171 -19.99 11.21 13.61
N GLU A 172 -19.76 11.11 14.92
CA GLU A 172 -18.70 11.86 15.60
C GLU A 172 -17.31 11.43 15.10
N THR A 173 -17.09 10.13 14.91
CA THR A 173 -15.83 9.61 14.34
C THR A 173 -15.59 10.14 12.94
N VAL A 174 -16.57 10.06 12.03
CA VAL A 174 -16.42 10.55 10.66
C VAL A 174 -16.09 12.05 10.64
N LYS A 175 -16.67 12.86 11.53
CA LYS A 175 -16.36 14.31 11.61
C LYS A 175 -14.89 14.58 11.90
N ILE A 176 -14.27 13.85 12.83
CA ILE A 176 -12.85 14.05 13.15
C ILE A 176 -11.95 13.43 12.08
N LEU A 177 -12.32 12.30 11.47
CA LEU A 177 -11.57 11.71 10.35
C LEU A 177 -11.53 12.63 9.13
N VAL A 178 -12.61 13.36 8.84
CA VAL A 178 -12.62 14.41 7.79
C VAL A 178 -11.60 15.51 8.11
N GLN A 179 -11.54 15.97 9.37
CA GLN A 179 -10.56 16.98 9.77
C GLN A 179 -9.13 16.45 9.68
N GLN A 180 -8.90 15.19 10.09
CA GLN A 180 -7.61 14.52 9.97
C GLN A 180 -7.15 14.44 8.51
N ALA A 181 -8.03 14.02 7.60
CA ALA A 181 -7.73 13.97 6.18
C ALA A 181 -7.38 15.36 5.61
N LEU A 182 -8.08 16.42 6.05
CA LEU A 182 -7.79 17.80 5.63
C LEU A 182 -6.43 18.29 6.14
N VAL A 183 -6.05 18.02 7.39
CA VAL A 183 -4.72 18.44 7.88
C VAL A 183 -3.58 17.67 7.23
N GLN A 184 -3.80 16.39 6.89
CA GLN A 184 -2.84 15.59 6.13
C GLN A 184 -2.71 16.09 4.67
N ALA A 185 -3.82 16.45 4.02
CA ALA A 185 -3.81 16.99 2.67
C ALA A 185 -3.15 18.39 2.59
N ASN A 186 -3.27 19.19 3.66
CA ASN A 186 -2.61 20.50 3.78
C ASN A 186 -1.14 20.41 4.22
N ALA A 187 -0.64 19.21 4.53
CA ALA A 187 0.71 19.04 5.05
C ALA A 187 1.75 19.32 3.97
#